data_AF-K6XVF0-F1
#
_entry.id   AF-K6XVF0-F1
#
_cell.length_a   1.000
_cell.length_b   1.000
_cell.length_c   1.000
_cell.angle_alpha   90.00
_cell.angle_beta   90.00
_cell.angle_gamma   90.00
#
_symmetry.space_group_name_H-M   'P 1'
#
loop_
_entity.id
_entity.type
_entity.pdbx_description
1 polymer ?
#
loop_
_entity_poly.entity_id
_entity_poly.type
_entity_poly.pdbx_seq_one_letter_code
_entity_poly.pdbx_strand_id
1 'polypeptide(L)'
;MTNEYDSGTGWPSFTRPIDDAAVTTKTDRTLWMRRTEVRSSGADSHLGHVFDDGPRDAGRQRYCMNSAALRFIPVRDLEAEGYGEYIDLFHTTTHTEEETA
;
A
#
# COMPACT_ATOMS: atom_id res chain seq x y z
N MET A 1 5.08 5.72 -4.85
CA MET A 1 4.63 4.35 -4.50
C MET A 1 4.03 3.74 -5.76
N THR A 2 4.50 2.56 -6.20
CA THR A 2 4.07 1.97 -7.48
C THR A 2 2.68 1.34 -7.46
N ASN A 3 2.11 1.09 -6.27
CA ASN A 3 0.80 0.43 -6.10
C ASN A 3 -0.29 1.37 -5.52
N GLU A 4 0.02 2.65 -5.35
CA GLU A 4 -0.93 3.66 -4.92
C GLU A 4 -1.82 4.03 -6.11
N TYR A 5 -3.13 4.11 -5.89
CA TYR A 5 -4.08 4.56 -6.93
C TYR A 5 -5.16 5.44 -6.32
N ASP A 6 -5.68 6.37 -7.12
CA ASP A 6 -6.79 7.21 -6.69
C ASP A 6 -8.09 6.40 -6.73
N SER A 7 -8.66 6.13 -5.56
CA SER A 7 -9.94 5.44 -5.42
C SER A 7 -11.15 6.39 -5.39
N GLY A 8 -10.92 7.71 -5.43
CA GLY A 8 -11.97 8.73 -5.34
C GLY A 8 -12.64 8.83 -3.97
N THR A 9 -12.11 8.15 -2.94
CA THR A 9 -12.69 8.11 -1.58
C THR A 9 -12.12 9.14 -0.62
N GLY A 10 -11.09 9.90 -1.04
CA GLY A 10 -10.37 10.87 -0.20
C GLY A 10 -9.31 10.26 0.73
N TRP A 11 -9.10 8.94 0.68
CA TRP A 11 -8.09 8.22 1.45
C TRP A 11 -7.05 7.55 0.54
N PRO A 12 -5.76 7.53 0.93
CA PRO A 12 -4.73 6.84 0.16
C PRO A 12 -5.07 5.35 0.07
N SER A 13 -5.16 4.86 -1.16
CA SER A 13 -5.61 3.51 -1.48
C SER A 13 -4.52 2.75 -2.20
N PHE A 14 -4.28 1.52 -1.76
CA PHE A 14 -3.25 0.64 -2.30
C PHE A 14 -3.86 -0.68 -2.76
N THR A 15 -3.28 -1.31 -3.77
CA THR A 15 -3.73 -2.63 -4.23
C THR A 15 -3.06 -3.78 -3.49
N ARG A 16 -1.84 -3.56 -2.97
CA ARG A 16 -1.05 -4.54 -2.22
C ARG A 16 -0.09 -3.87 -1.24
N PRO A 17 0.30 -4.55 -0.13
CA PRO A 17 1.36 -4.07 0.75
C PRO A 17 2.73 -4.14 0.08
N ILE A 18 3.71 -3.45 0.67
CA ILE A 18 5.12 -3.49 0.22
C ILE A 18 5.74 -4.88 0.48
N ASP A 19 5.34 -5.50 1.59
CA ASP A 19 5.70 -6.85 2.00
C ASP A 19 4.51 -7.44 2.79
N ASP A 20 4.14 -8.68 2.51
CA ASP A 20 3.09 -9.39 3.26
C ASP A 20 3.47 -9.57 4.73
N ALA A 21 4.76 -9.61 5.06
CA ALA A 21 5.24 -9.67 6.44
C ALA A 21 5.16 -8.32 7.18
N ALA A 22 5.03 -7.20 6.46
CA ALA A 22 4.95 -5.86 7.07
C ALA A 22 3.56 -5.53 7.63
N VAL A 23 2.52 -6.26 7.18
CA VAL A 23 1.14 -6.04 7.58
C VAL A 23 0.51 -7.30 8.15
N THR A 24 -0.36 -7.14 9.14
CA THR A 24 -1.19 -8.22 9.66
C THR A 24 -2.65 -7.89 9.41
N THR A 25 -3.37 -8.84 8.82
CA THR A 25 -4.80 -8.70 8.58
C THR A 25 -5.59 -9.39 9.67
N LYS A 26 -6.61 -8.70 10.20
CA LYS A 26 -7.49 -9.23 11.24
C LYS A 26 -8.93 -9.06 10.79
N THR A 27 -9.70 -10.13 10.79
CA THR A 27 -11.13 -10.03 10.45
C THR A 27 -11.87 -9.30 11.57
N ASP A 28 -12.34 -8.09 11.25
CA ASP A 28 -13.25 -7.31 12.07
C ASP A 28 -14.70 -7.69 11.72
N ARG A 29 -15.46 -8.10 12.75
CA ARG A 29 -16.89 -8.44 12.63
C ARG A 29 -17.80 -7.40 13.27
N THR A 30 -17.27 -6.23 13.59
CA THR A 30 -18.03 -5.16 14.25
C THR A 30 -19.04 -4.56 13.26
N LEU A 31 -20.27 -4.32 13.72
CA LEU A 31 -21.39 -3.71 12.97
C LEU A 31 -21.99 -4.55 11.82
N TRP A 32 -22.10 -5.87 11.96
CA TRP A 32 -22.75 -6.76 10.95
C TRP A 32 -22.09 -6.78 9.56
N MET A 33 -20.98 -6.06 9.39
CA MET A 33 -20.17 -6.05 8.17
C MET A 33 -18.90 -6.88 8.43
N ARG A 34 -18.52 -7.71 7.46
CA ARG A 34 -17.22 -8.40 7.49
C ARG A 34 -16.20 -7.45 6.87
N ARG A 35 -15.40 -6.79 7.69
CA ARG A 35 -14.29 -5.96 7.24
C ARG A 35 -12.99 -6.63 7.68
N THR A 36 -11.92 -6.44 6.91
CA THR A 36 -10.61 -6.95 7.31
C THR A 36 -9.76 -5.76 7.71
N GLU A 37 -9.47 -5.64 9.00
CA GLU A 37 -8.61 -4.63 9.58
C GLU A 37 -7.15 -4.91 9.18
N VAL A 38 -6.41 -3.86 8.84
CA VAL A 38 -4.98 -3.92 8.51
C VAL A 38 -4.19 -3.21 9.61
N ARG A 39 -3.20 -3.92 10.18
CA ARG A 39 -2.34 -3.45 11.27
C ARG A 39 -0.88 -3.61 10.90
N SER A 40 0.00 -2.79 11.47
CA SER A 40 1.45 -2.95 11.27
C SER A 40 1.98 -4.16 12.04
N SER A 41 2.78 -5.02 11.42
CA SER A 41 3.30 -6.21 12.10
C SER A 41 4.28 -5.90 13.23
N GLY A 42 5.06 -4.82 13.09
CA GLY A 42 6.08 -4.43 14.07
C GLY A 42 5.57 -3.71 15.31
N ALA A 43 4.46 -2.95 15.21
CA ALA A 43 3.95 -2.12 16.31
C ALA A 43 2.49 -2.41 16.68
N ASP A 44 1.81 -3.31 15.94
CA ASP A 44 0.38 -3.59 16.06
C ASP A 44 -0.50 -2.32 15.98
N SER A 45 -0.03 -1.29 15.25
CA SER A 45 -0.77 -0.05 15.08
C SER A 45 -1.87 -0.22 14.04
N HIS A 46 -3.05 0.35 14.30
CA HIS A 46 -4.14 0.37 13.33
C HIS A 46 -3.75 1.23 12.12
N LEU A 47 -3.76 0.63 10.92
CA LEU A 47 -3.43 1.32 9.68
C LEU A 47 -4.67 1.62 8.84
N GLY A 48 -5.66 0.72 8.83
CA GLY A 48 -6.88 0.90 8.07
C GLY A 48 -7.63 -0.41 7.84
N HIS A 49 -8.24 -0.53 6.66
CA HIS A 49 -9.05 -1.70 6.29
C HIS A 49 -8.78 -2.12 4.84
N VAL A 50 -8.83 -3.42 4.58
CA VAL A 50 -8.81 -3.99 3.24
C VAL A 50 -10.21 -4.46 2.84
N PHE A 51 -10.56 -4.20 1.58
CA PHE A 51 -11.84 -4.53 0.96
C PHE A 51 -11.60 -5.34 -0.34
N ASP A 52 -12.54 -6.22 -0.69
CA ASP A 52 -12.47 -7.05 -1.91
C ASP A 52 -13.07 -6.34 -3.16
N ASP A 53 -13.18 -5.01 -3.11
CA ASP A 53 -13.73 -4.15 -4.17
C ASP A 53 -12.66 -3.36 -4.94
N GLY A 54 -11.41 -3.80 -4.87
CA GLY A 54 -10.30 -3.24 -5.63
C GLY A 54 -10.32 -3.62 -7.12
N PRO A 55 -9.38 -3.06 -7.90
CA PRO A 55 -9.25 -3.34 -9.33
C PRO A 55 -9.09 -4.84 -9.59
N ARG A 56 -9.84 -5.39 -10.55
CA ARG A 56 -9.77 -6.83 -10.88
C ARG A 56 -8.39 -7.26 -11.34
N ASP A 57 -7.72 -6.39 -12.07
CA ASP A 57 -6.43 -6.67 -12.70
C ASP A 57 -5.26 -6.68 -11.69
N ALA A 58 -5.51 -6.19 -10.47
CA ALA A 58 -4.52 -6.09 -9.38
C ALA A 58 -4.85 -7.00 -8.18
N GLY A 59 -5.71 -8.02 -8.36
CA GLY A 59 -6.04 -8.98 -7.30
C GLY A 59 -7.26 -8.62 -6.44
N ARG A 60 -8.08 -7.65 -6.88
CA ARG A 60 -9.37 -7.25 -6.26
C ARG A 60 -9.30 -6.71 -4.83
N GLN A 61 -8.12 -6.53 -4.27
CA GLN A 61 -7.96 -5.97 -2.93
C GLN A 61 -7.76 -4.46 -3.00
N ARG A 62 -8.44 -3.76 -2.10
CA ARG A 62 -8.30 -2.32 -1.86
C ARG A 62 -7.92 -2.09 -0.41
N TYR A 63 -6.67 -1.75 -0.18
CA TYR A 63 -6.13 -1.33 1.10
C TYR A 63 -6.42 0.15 1.28
N CYS A 64 -7.48 0.46 2.01
CA CYS A 64 -7.85 1.82 2.40
C CYS A 64 -7.14 2.16 3.71
N MET A 65 -6.09 2.98 3.61
CA MET A 65 -5.20 3.28 4.73
C MET A 65 -5.43 4.70 5.23
N ASN A 66 -5.27 4.91 6.53
CA ASN A 66 -5.32 6.23 7.11
C ASN A 66 -4.02 6.98 6.82
N SER A 67 -4.10 8.16 6.20
CA SER A 67 -2.93 8.99 5.93
C SER A 67 -2.18 9.39 7.21
N ALA A 68 -2.88 9.57 8.34
CA ALA A 68 -2.26 9.88 9.63
C ALA A 68 -1.41 8.73 10.19
N ALA A 69 -1.60 7.50 9.69
CA ALA A 69 -0.82 6.33 10.09
C ALA A 69 0.41 6.10 9.20
N LEU A 70 0.62 6.93 8.17
CA LEU A 70 1.68 6.75 7.19
C LEU A 70 2.61 7.97 7.14
N ARG A 71 3.92 7.71 7.08
CA ARG A 71 4.93 8.74 6.78
C ARG A 71 5.45 8.51 5.37
N PHE A 72 5.34 9.52 4.52
CA PHE A 72 5.92 9.48 3.19
C PHE A 72 7.43 9.72 3.25
N ILE A 73 8.19 8.86 2.58
CA ILE A 73 9.64 8.99 2.37
C ILE A 73 9.88 9.00 0.86
N PRO A 74 10.42 10.09 0.28
CA PRO A 74 10.73 10.12 -1.14
C PRO A 74 11.92 9.20 -1.46
N VAL A 75 11.97 8.66 -2.68
CA VAL A 75 12.97 7.66 -3.10
C VAL A 75 14.40 8.13 -2.85
N ARG A 76 14.69 9.40 -3.13
CA ARG A 76 16.01 10.03 -2.90
C ARG A 76 16.49 10.00 -1.44
N ASP A 77 15.56 9.91 -0.48
CA ASP A 77 15.84 9.97 0.95
C ASP A 77 15.80 8.57 1.59
N LEU A 78 15.45 7.51 0.84
CA LEU A 78 15.37 6.14 1.34
C LEU A 78 16.71 5.65 1.92
N GLU A 79 17.81 5.85 1.20
CA GLU A 79 19.16 5.48 1.64
C GLU A 79 19.55 6.21 2.93
N ALA A 80 19.30 7.52 2.98
CA ALA A 80 19.65 8.36 4.12
C ALA A 80 18.84 8.01 5.39
N GLU A 81 17.60 7.54 5.21
CA GLU A 81 16.68 7.14 6.27
C GLU A 81 16.82 5.66 6.67
N GLY A 82 17.76 4.92 6.05
CA GLY A 82 18.03 3.52 6.37
C GLY A 82 17.11 2.51 5.68
N TYR A 83 16.34 2.95 4.68
CA TYR A 83 15.40 2.15 3.87
C TYR A 83 15.96 1.80 2.48
N GLY A 84 17.30 1.75 2.34
CA GLY A 84 17.98 1.52 1.07
C GLY A 84 17.58 0.20 0.38
N GLU A 85 17.17 -0.82 1.15
CA GLU A 85 16.69 -2.09 0.59
C GLU A 85 15.45 -1.96 -0.30
N TYR A 86 14.64 -0.90 -0.11
CA TYR A 86 13.42 -0.67 -0.89
C TYR A 86 13.66 0.11 -2.18
N ILE A 87 14.88 0.58 -2.43
CA ILE A 87 15.22 1.36 -3.63
C ILE A 87 15.02 0.52 -4.91
N ASP A 88 15.32 -0.78 -4.85
CA ASP A 88 15.16 -1.72 -5.98
C ASP A 88 13.71 -1.83 -6.47
N LEU A 89 12.73 -1.60 -5.59
CA LEU A 89 11.30 -1.58 -5.95
C LEU A 89 10.95 -0.42 -6.89
N PHE A 90 11.79 0.61 -6.96
CA PHE A 90 11.61 1.78 -7.82
C PHE A 90 12.48 1.74 -9.08
N HIS A 91 13.59 0.99 -9.08
CA HIS A 91 14.45 0.85 -10.28
C HIS A 91 13.87 -0.06 -11.36
N THR A 92 12.92 -0.93 -11.01
CA THR A 92 12.26 -1.82 -11.99
C THR A 92 11.30 -1.07 -12.92
N THR A 93 11.01 0.21 -12.67
CA THR A 93 10.27 1.08 -13.60
C THR A 93 11.23 1.79 -14.55
N THR A 94 11.98 1.03 -15.34
CA THR A 94 12.61 1.53 -16.57
C THR A 94 12.09 0.69 -17.74
N HIS A 95 10.78 0.74 -17.98
CA HIS A 95 10.22 0.36 -19.27
C HIS A 95 10.08 1.63 -20.11
N THR A 96 11.08 1.83 -20.96
CA THR A 96 10.96 2.28 -22.36
C THR A 96 9.77 3.20 -22.66
N GLU A 97 9.96 4.51 -22.52
CA GLU A 97 9.38 5.49 -23.46
C GLU A 97 10.46 5.86 -24.48
N GLU A 98 10.82 4.88 -25.32
CA GLU A 98 11.60 5.12 -26.54
C GLU A 98 10.66 4.89 -27.73
N GLU A 99 10.43 5.97 -28.47
CA GLU A 99 10.33 6.00 -29.93
C GLU A 99 9.18 5.24 -30.62
N THR A 100 8.13 5.98 -30.99
CA THR A 100 7.58 5.89 -32.35
C THR A 100 7.14 7.27 -32.85
N ALA A 101 7.89 7.72 -33.87
CA ALA A 101 7.64 8.68 -34.97
C ALA A 101 6.33 9.48 -35.00
#